data_AF-A0A9E5WPC2-F1
#
_entry.id   AF-A0A9E5WPC2-F1
#
_cell.length_a   1.000
_cell.length_b   1.000
_cell.length_c   1.000
_cell.angle_alpha   90.00
_cell.angle_beta   90.00
_cell.angle_gamma   90.00
#
_symmetry.space_group_name_H-M   'P 1'
#
loop_
_entity.id
_entity.type
_entity.pdbx_description
1 polymer ?
#
loop_
_entity_poly.entity_id
_entity_poly.type
_entity_poly.pdbx_seq_one_letter_code
_entity_poly.pdbx_strand_id
1 'polypeptide(L)'
;RTSAALAIILLAERYGVRPRTEPLPCDRSTEATDADAILLIGDRAFQTPSEPFAETWDLGDEWSRWTGLPFVFALWAARPEAPFEELSRLLQQSRDQGTERLPQIARREASALGIPLSVATEYLTENLHYRLGNSEREGLSVFRNLAARHGLIPKGVDLVFAESLA
;
A
#
# COMPACT_ATOMS: atom_id res chain seq x y z
N ARG A 1 3.40 2.53 -10.07
CA ARG A 1 3.18 1.58 -8.94
C ARG A 1 2.99 2.42 -7.67
N THR A 2 2.00 2.09 -6.81
CA THR A 2 1.51 2.96 -5.71
C THR A 2 2.60 3.37 -4.71
N SER A 3 3.31 2.43 -4.10
CA SER A 3 4.32 2.75 -3.07
C SER A 3 5.48 3.58 -3.59
N ALA A 4 5.92 3.34 -4.84
CA ALA A 4 6.95 4.16 -5.48
C ALA A 4 6.48 5.60 -5.70
N ALA A 5 5.22 5.78 -6.12
CA ALA A 5 4.63 7.10 -6.24
C ALA A 5 4.51 7.79 -4.87
N LEU A 6 4.11 7.06 -3.83
CA LEU A 6 4.02 7.58 -2.47
C LEU A 6 5.38 8.05 -1.94
N ALA A 7 6.44 7.24 -2.11
CA ALA A 7 7.80 7.62 -1.70
C ALA A 7 8.27 8.89 -2.41
N ILE A 8 8.05 9.00 -3.73
CA ILE A 8 8.38 10.20 -4.51
C ILE A 8 7.62 11.43 -3.99
N ILE A 9 6.32 11.28 -3.69
CA ILE A 9 5.49 12.37 -3.16
C ILE A 9 5.99 12.80 -1.79
N LEU A 10 6.23 11.88 -0.86
CA LEU A 10 6.70 12.20 0.49
C LEU A 10 8.04 12.94 0.45
N LEU A 11 9.00 12.46 -0.35
CA LEU A 11 10.31 13.11 -0.50
C LEU A 11 10.18 14.52 -1.12
N ALA A 12 9.36 14.67 -2.15
CA ALA A 12 9.19 15.94 -2.83
C ALA A 12 8.44 16.97 -1.97
N GLU A 13 7.39 16.54 -1.25
CA GLU A 13 6.52 17.44 -0.50
C GLU A 13 7.08 17.82 0.87
N ARG A 14 7.73 16.87 1.56
CA ARG A 14 8.24 17.11 2.91
C ARG A 14 9.68 17.61 2.94
N TYR A 15 10.47 17.27 1.92
CA TYR A 15 11.90 17.56 1.90
C TYR A 15 12.36 18.31 0.64
N GLY A 16 11.47 18.55 -0.33
CA GLY A 16 11.83 19.21 -1.58
C GLY A 16 12.77 18.38 -2.48
N VAL A 17 12.91 17.08 -2.22
CA VAL A 17 13.85 16.20 -2.92
C VAL A 17 13.15 15.41 -4.02
N ARG A 18 13.77 15.35 -5.21
CA ARG A 18 13.32 14.51 -6.33
C ARG A 18 14.45 13.57 -6.75
N PRO A 19 14.47 12.32 -6.25
CA PRO A 19 15.58 11.41 -6.53
C PRO A 19 15.54 10.89 -7.96
N ARG A 20 16.70 10.47 -8.47
CA ARG A 20 16.76 9.54 -9.61
C ARG A 20 16.27 8.18 -9.11
N THR A 21 15.36 7.56 -9.84
CA THR A 21 14.83 6.24 -9.49
C THR A 21 15.31 5.19 -10.48
N GLU A 22 15.70 4.03 -9.99
CA GLU A 22 16.00 2.84 -10.78
C GLU A 22 15.26 1.62 -10.23
N PRO A 23 14.85 0.67 -11.09
CA PRO A 23 14.19 -0.53 -10.62
C PRO A 23 15.20 -1.50 -9.98
N LEU A 24 14.92 -1.95 -8.77
CA LEU A 24 15.57 -3.12 -8.16
C LEU A 24 14.72 -4.37 -8.47
N PRO A 25 15.23 -5.35 -9.24
CA PRO A 25 14.49 -6.57 -9.55
C PRO A 25 14.11 -7.37 -8.29
N CYS A 26 12.98 -8.10 -8.36
CA CYS A 26 12.45 -8.82 -7.21
C CYS A 26 13.37 -9.95 -6.70
N ASP A 27 14.18 -10.52 -7.58
CA ASP A 27 15.13 -11.60 -7.35
C ASP A 27 16.52 -11.13 -6.88
N ARG A 28 16.71 -9.81 -6.70
CA ARG A 28 17.99 -9.21 -6.28
C ARG A 28 17.92 -8.71 -4.83
N SER A 29 19.02 -8.91 -4.09
CA SER A 29 19.20 -8.34 -2.75
C SER A 29 19.35 -6.82 -2.81
N THR A 30 19.25 -6.17 -1.65
CA THR A 30 19.45 -4.72 -1.53
C THR A 30 20.88 -4.30 -1.84
N GLU A 31 21.85 -5.18 -1.56
CA GLU A 31 23.28 -5.03 -1.91
C GLU A 31 23.58 -4.99 -3.42
N ALA A 32 22.58 -5.24 -4.29
CA ALA A 32 22.76 -5.25 -5.73
C ALA A 32 22.64 -3.87 -6.41
N THR A 33 22.47 -2.80 -5.63
CA THR A 33 22.36 -1.41 -6.11
C THR A 33 23.23 -0.50 -5.26
N ASP A 34 23.78 0.55 -5.88
CA ASP A 34 24.52 1.62 -5.21
C ASP A 34 23.59 2.81 -4.86
N ALA A 35 22.28 2.61 -4.84
CA ALA A 35 21.32 3.65 -4.51
C ALA A 35 21.39 4.04 -3.03
N ASP A 36 21.27 5.35 -2.75
CA ASP A 36 21.32 5.90 -1.39
C ASP A 36 20.16 5.43 -0.49
N ALA A 37 19.05 4.99 -1.10
CA ALA A 37 17.86 4.51 -0.41
C ALA A 37 17.12 3.47 -1.27
N ILE A 38 16.46 2.52 -0.62
CA ILE A 38 15.79 1.40 -1.28
C ILE A 38 14.34 1.30 -0.83
N LEU A 39 13.43 1.17 -1.79
CA LEU A 39 12.01 0.90 -1.54
C LEU A 39 11.72 -0.61 -1.67
N LEU A 40 11.31 -1.24 -0.57
CA LEU A 40 10.82 -2.62 -0.55
C LEU A 40 9.30 -2.66 -0.34
N ILE A 41 8.63 -3.62 -0.96
CA ILE A 41 7.18 -3.83 -0.84
C ILE A 41 6.85 -5.32 -0.69
N GLY A 42 5.68 -5.60 -0.12
CA GLY A 42 5.21 -6.97 0.09
C GLY A 42 6.11 -7.72 1.08
N ASP A 43 6.23 -9.02 0.90
CA ASP A 43 6.91 -9.90 1.86
C ASP A 43 8.38 -9.54 2.11
N ARG A 44 9.04 -8.95 1.11
CA ARG A 44 10.43 -8.48 1.22
C ARG A 44 10.59 -7.36 2.25
N ALA A 45 9.54 -6.59 2.52
CA ALA A 45 9.60 -5.50 3.49
C ALA A 45 9.64 -5.99 4.95
N PHE A 46 9.26 -7.25 5.20
CA PHE A 46 9.39 -7.87 6.53
C PHE A 46 10.80 -8.41 6.80
N GLN A 47 11.64 -8.49 5.78
CA GLN A 47 13.02 -8.95 5.96
C GLN A 47 13.85 -7.77 6.44
N THR A 48 14.52 -7.94 7.58
CA THR A 48 15.53 -6.99 8.02
C THR A 48 16.68 -7.02 7.02
N PRO A 49 17.02 -5.88 6.38
CA PRO A 49 18.20 -5.82 5.53
C PRO A 49 19.46 -6.18 6.33
N SER A 50 20.42 -6.83 5.68
CA SER A 50 21.72 -7.13 6.27
C SER A 50 22.54 -5.87 6.56
N GLU A 51 22.28 -4.80 5.81
CA GLU A 51 22.99 -3.53 5.89
C GLU A 51 22.31 -2.51 6.81
N PRO A 52 23.09 -1.71 7.56
CA PRO A 52 22.54 -0.66 8.39
C PRO A 52 22.11 0.54 7.52
N PHE A 53 20.81 0.74 7.38
CA PHE A 53 20.27 2.00 6.87
C PHE A 53 20.26 3.07 7.97
N ALA A 54 20.54 4.32 7.58
CA ALA A 54 20.49 5.45 8.51
C ALA A 54 19.07 5.68 9.06
N GLU A 55 18.06 5.44 8.24
CA GLU A 55 16.64 5.58 8.56
C GLU A 55 15.82 4.52 7.81
N THR A 56 14.73 4.05 8.44
CA THR A 56 13.77 3.13 7.84
C THR A 56 12.37 3.71 7.98
N TRP A 57 11.66 3.84 6.86
CA TRP A 57 10.30 4.38 6.84
C TRP A 57 9.25 3.31 6.61
N ASP A 58 8.20 3.34 7.43
CA ASP A 58 6.89 2.84 7.03
C ASP A 58 6.18 3.94 6.25
N LEU A 59 5.97 3.74 4.95
CA LEU A 59 5.34 4.78 4.11
C LEU A 59 3.88 5.08 4.51
N GLY A 60 3.17 4.11 5.08
CA GLY A 60 1.82 4.29 5.60
C GLY A 60 1.83 5.18 6.85
N ASP A 61 2.78 4.94 7.77
CA ASP A 61 2.98 5.80 8.96
C ASP A 61 3.40 7.21 8.56
N GLU A 62 4.39 7.36 7.68
CA GLU A 62 4.85 8.67 7.21
C GLU A 62 3.74 9.47 6.51
N TRP A 63 2.86 8.79 5.78
CA TRP A 63 1.66 9.40 5.20
C TRP A 63 0.65 9.81 6.26
N SER A 64 0.33 8.91 7.18
CA SER A 64 -0.66 9.13 8.24
C SER A 64 -0.25 10.29 9.15
N ARG A 65 1.03 10.34 9.57
CA ARG A 65 1.57 11.45 10.36
C ARG A 65 1.53 12.79 9.65
N TRP A 66 1.77 12.78 8.33
CA TRP A 66 1.79 14.02 7.55
C TRP A 66 0.39 14.53 7.24
N THR A 67 -0.53 13.65 6.86
CA THR A 67 -1.85 14.03 6.34
C THR A 67 -2.99 13.89 7.34
N GLY A 68 -2.80 13.09 8.40
CA GLY A 68 -3.87 12.69 9.32
C GLY A 68 -4.86 11.68 8.71
N LEU A 69 -4.59 11.15 7.51
CA LEU A 69 -5.50 10.30 6.75
C LEU A 69 -4.91 8.89 6.54
N PRO A 70 -5.76 7.85 6.47
CA PRO A 70 -5.30 6.52 6.07
C PRO A 70 -4.82 6.49 4.61
N PHE A 71 -3.87 5.62 4.31
CA PHE A 71 -3.37 5.40 2.95
C PHE A 71 -4.00 4.16 2.31
N VAL A 72 -4.45 4.29 1.05
CA VAL A 72 -5.04 3.17 0.28
C VAL A 72 -4.01 2.59 -0.69
N PHE A 73 -3.42 1.46 -0.34
CA PHE A 73 -2.41 0.79 -1.19
C PHE A 73 -3.01 0.08 -2.41
N ALA A 74 -4.18 -0.54 -2.25
CA ALA A 74 -4.82 -1.35 -3.28
C ALA A 74 -6.35 -1.30 -3.17
N LEU A 75 -6.99 -1.53 -4.32
CA LEU A 75 -8.44 -1.61 -4.47
C LEU A 75 -8.78 -2.76 -5.42
N TRP A 76 -9.97 -3.34 -5.25
CA TRP A 76 -10.61 -4.08 -6.33
C TRP A 76 -11.26 -3.09 -7.29
N ALA A 77 -10.90 -3.18 -8.57
CA ALA A 77 -11.47 -2.37 -9.63
C ALA A 77 -11.89 -3.28 -10.79
N ALA A 78 -13.00 -2.94 -11.44
CA ALA A 78 -13.50 -3.64 -12.62
C ALA A 78 -13.82 -2.64 -13.73
N ARG A 79 -13.93 -3.13 -14.96
CA ARG A 79 -14.41 -2.31 -16.09
C ARG A 79 -15.91 -2.02 -15.92
N PRO A 80 -16.43 -0.90 -16.48
CA PRO A 80 -17.85 -0.53 -16.40
C PRO A 80 -18.84 -1.66 -16.74
N GLU A 81 -18.46 -2.52 -17.70
CA GLU A 81 -19.30 -3.63 -18.19
C GLU A 81 -19.38 -4.84 -17.25
N ALA A 82 -18.65 -4.84 -16.13
CA ALA A 82 -18.61 -5.97 -15.22
C ALA A 82 -19.90 -6.07 -14.39
N PRO A 83 -20.29 -7.28 -13.93
CA PRO A 83 -21.42 -7.46 -13.02
C PRO A 83 -21.07 -6.96 -11.61
N PHE A 84 -21.02 -5.64 -11.43
CA PHE A 84 -20.50 -4.98 -10.23
C PHE A 84 -21.21 -5.39 -8.95
N GLU A 85 -22.53 -5.48 -8.95
CA GLU A 85 -23.30 -5.85 -7.76
C GLU A 85 -22.93 -7.25 -7.27
N GLU A 86 -22.89 -8.23 -8.18
CA GLU A 86 -22.54 -9.61 -7.85
C GLU A 86 -21.08 -9.72 -7.39
N LEU A 87 -20.14 -9.12 -8.14
CA LEU A 87 -18.72 -9.14 -7.80
C LEU A 87 -18.45 -8.45 -6.46
N SER A 88 -19.06 -7.29 -6.22
CA SER A 88 -18.94 -6.54 -4.97
C SER A 88 -19.43 -7.39 -3.80
N ARG A 89 -20.61 -8.02 -3.93
CA ARG A 89 -21.15 -8.90 -2.90
C ARG A 89 -20.22 -10.09 -2.61
N LEU A 90 -19.72 -10.77 -3.65
CA LEU A 90 -18.84 -11.94 -3.49
C LEU A 90 -17.50 -11.56 -2.84
N LEU A 91 -16.88 -10.46 -3.28
CA LEU A 91 -15.61 -9.99 -2.74
C LEU A 91 -15.74 -9.49 -1.30
N GLN A 92 -16.83 -8.79 -0.96
CA GLN A 92 -17.10 -8.37 0.41
C GLN A 92 -17.34 -9.58 1.33
N GLN A 93 -18.12 -10.56 0.90
CA GLN A 93 -18.31 -11.80 1.67
C GLN A 93 -16.98 -12.55 1.88
N SER A 94 -16.14 -12.65 0.86
CA SER A 94 -14.83 -13.28 0.97
C SER A 94 -13.90 -12.53 1.92
N ARG A 95 -13.87 -11.19 1.86
CA ARG A 95 -13.16 -10.34 2.81
C ARG A 95 -13.64 -10.61 4.23
N ASP A 96 -14.94 -10.54 4.48
CA ASP A 96 -15.50 -10.63 5.83
C ASP A 96 -15.19 -12.01 6.47
N GLN A 97 -15.36 -13.09 5.71
CA GLN A 97 -14.95 -14.43 6.12
C GLN A 97 -13.43 -14.54 6.39
N GLY A 98 -12.60 -13.85 5.59
CA GLY A 98 -11.15 -13.78 5.81
C GLY A 98 -10.81 -13.02 7.09
N THR A 99 -11.50 -11.91 7.37
CA THR A 99 -11.27 -11.10 8.56
C THR A 99 -11.65 -11.82 9.87
N GLU A 100 -12.65 -12.69 9.84
CA GLU A 100 -12.98 -13.57 10.98
C GLU A 100 -11.90 -14.64 11.25
N ARG A 101 -10.99 -14.85 10.30
CA ARG A 101 -9.98 -15.93 10.32
C ARG A 101 -8.54 -15.40 10.31
N LEU A 102 -8.32 -14.12 10.59
CA LEU A 102 -6.98 -13.52 10.61
C LEU A 102 -6.00 -14.26 11.52
N PRO A 103 -6.36 -14.73 12.74
CA PRO A 103 -5.43 -15.49 13.58
C PRO A 103 -4.95 -16.80 12.92
N GLN A 104 -5.83 -17.49 12.19
CA GLN A 104 -5.49 -18.72 11.47
C GLN A 104 -4.62 -18.42 10.25
N ILE A 105 -4.94 -17.34 9.52
CA ILE A 105 -4.15 -16.88 8.38
C ILE A 105 -2.75 -16.46 8.85
N ALA A 106 -2.64 -15.65 9.91
CA ALA A 106 -1.38 -15.23 10.51
C ALA A 106 -0.51 -16.44 10.89
N ARG A 107 -1.09 -17.46 11.54
CA ARG A 107 -0.36 -18.68 11.91
C ARG A 107 0.16 -19.44 10.70
N ARG A 108 -0.63 -19.54 9.62
CA ARG A 108 -0.24 -20.22 8.39
C ARG A 108 0.89 -19.47 7.67
N GLU A 109 0.71 -18.16 7.47
CA GLU A 109 1.62 -17.34 6.66
C GLU A 109 2.92 -16.98 7.39
N ALA A 110 2.89 -16.78 8.71
CA ALA A 110 4.10 -16.45 9.49
C ALA A 110 5.21 -17.49 9.28
N SER A 111 4.85 -18.79 9.27
CA SER A 111 5.80 -19.86 9.03
C SER A 111 6.33 -19.89 7.60
N ALA A 112 5.49 -19.58 6.61
CA ALA A 112 5.89 -19.56 5.19
C ALA A 112 6.84 -18.38 4.89
N LEU A 113 6.62 -17.25 5.57
CA LEU A 113 7.40 -16.02 5.42
C LEU A 113 8.65 -15.97 6.32
N GLY A 114 8.77 -16.90 7.29
CA GLY A 114 9.87 -16.92 8.24
C GLY A 114 9.86 -15.76 9.24
N ILE A 115 8.68 -15.21 9.56
CA ILE A 115 8.50 -14.08 10.48
C ILE A 115 7.84 -14.53 11.79
N PRO A 116 8.02 -13.80 12.90
CA PRO A 116 7.31 -14.10 14.14
C PRO A 116 5.79 -14.02 13.96
N LEU A 117 5.05 -14.95 14.59
CA LEU A 117 3.58 -14.94 14.56
C LEU A 117 2.99 -13.62 15.07
N SER A 118 3.63 -12.98 16.05
CA SER A 118 3.21 -11.67 16.56
C SER A 118 3.22 -10.60 15.47
N VAL A 119 4.28 -10.56 14.64
CA VAL A 119 4.42 -9.61 13.53
C VAL A 119 3.34 -9.85 12.48
N ALA A 120 3.11 -11.11 12.09
CA ALA A 120 2.05 -11.44 11.14
C ALA A 120 0.65 -11.10 11.68
N THR A 121 0.42 -11.31 12.97
CA THR A 121 -0.86 -11.00 13.61
C THR A 121 -1.11 -9.50 13.65
N GLU A 122 -0.15 -8.73 14.18
CA GLU A 122 -0.22 -7.27 14.25
C GLU A 122 -0.41 -6.65 12.87
N TYR A 123 0.35 -7.10 11.86
CA TYR A 123 0.20 -6.63 10.49
C TYR A 123 -1.21 -6.84 9.95
N LEU A 124 -1.79 -8.02 10.16
CA LEU A 124 -3.09 -8.38 9.62
C LEU A 124 -4.27 -7.77 10.39
N THR A 125 -4.13 -7.50 11.70
CA THR A 125 -5.24 -7.02 12.55
C THR A 125 -5.18 -5.53 12.85
N GLU A 126 -3.99 -4.97 13.04
CA GLU A 126 -3.80 -3.57 13.45
C GLU A 126 -3.38 -2.67 12.28
N ASN A 127 -2.49 -3.15 11.41
CA ASN A 127 -1.89 -2.30 10.37
C ASN A 127 -2.70 -2.30 9.05
N LEU A 128 -3.42 -3.40 8.76
CA LEU A 128 -4.26 -3.50 7.57
C LEU A 128 -5.73 -3.21 7.86
N HIS A 129 -6.28 -2.26 7.12
CA HIS A 129 -7.70 -1.96 7.09
C HIS A 129 -8.32 -2.42 5.76
N TYR A 130 -9.35 -3.26 5.85
CA TYR A 130 -9.95 -3.93 4.68
C TYR A 130 -11.24 -3.28 4.17
N ARG A 131 -11.62 -2.12 4.70
CA ARG A 131 -12.84 -1.39 4.34
C ARG A 131 -12.49 -0.01 3.81
N LEU A 132 -13.24 0.44 2.80
CA LEU A 132 -13.06 1.75 2.18
C LEU A 132 -14.18 2.70 2.61
N GLY A 133 -13.98 3.34 3.75
CA GLY A 133 -14.88 4.36 4.29
C GLY A 133 -14.56 5.76 3.76
N ASN A 134 -15.11 6.77 4.45
CA ASN A 134 -14.98 8.17 4.02
C ASN A 134 -13.53 8.67 4.14
N SER A 135 -12.85 8.37 5.25
CA SER A 135 -11.46 8.79 5.48
C SER A 135 -10.50 8.14 4.49
N GLU A 136 -10.71 6.88 4.11
CA GLU A 136 -9.91 6.21 3.09
C GLU A 136 -10.14 6.81 1.70
N ARG A 137 -11.39 7.20 1.37
CA ARG A 137 -11.69 7.90 0.11
C ARG A 137 -11.07 9.28 0.07
N GLU A 138 -11.07 9.99 1.20
CA GLU A 138 -10.41 11.28 1.32
C GLU A 138 -8.89 11.12 1.13
N GLY A 139 -8.25 10.20 1.84
CA GLY A 139 -6.82 9.89 1.68
C GLY A 139 -6.46 9.51 0.25
N LEU A 140 -7.28 8.68 -0.40
CA LEU A 140 -7.13 8.31 -1.81
C LEU A 140 -7.25 9.52 -2.75
N SER A 141 -8.17 10.44 -2.48
CA SER A 141 -8.35 11.68 -3.25
C SER A 141 -7.13 12.60 -3.11
N VAL A 142 -6.63 12.79 -1.88
CA VAL A 142 -5.42 13.57 -1.62
C VAL A 142 -4.22 12.95 -2.36
N PHE A 143 -4.02 11.64 -2.23
CA PHE A 143 -2.94 10.94 -2.93
C PHE A 143 -3.04 11.10 -4.45
N ARG A 144 -4.23 10.93 -5.03
CA ARG A 144 -4.47 11.12 -6.47
C ARG A 144 -4.08 12.53 -6.91
N ASN A 145 -4.51 13.56 -6.18
CA ASN A 145 -4.21 14.96 -6.52
C ASN A 145 -2.70 15.24 -6.46
N LEU A 146 -2.02 14.71 -5.43
CA LEU A 146 -0.57 14.79 -5.33
C LEU A 146 0.12 14.08 -6.49
N ALA A 147 -0.25 12.82 -6.76
CA ALA A 147 0.31 12.05 -7.88
C ALA A 147 0.17 12.78 -9.22
N ALA A 148 -1.00 13.39 -9.48
CA ALA A 148 -1.24 14.19 -10.69
C ALA A 148 -0.39 15.48 -10.71
N ARG A 149 -0.23 16.15 -9.57
CA ARG A 149 0.63 17.34 -9.43
C ARG A 149 2.11 17.03 -9.70
N HIS A 150 2.59 15.86 -9.27
CA HIS A 150 3.96 15.41 -9.55
C HIS A 150 4.14 14.73 -10.91
N GLY A 151 3.08 14.66 -11.75
CA GLY A 151 3.16 14.07 -13.08
C GLY A 151 3.28 12.54 -13.10
N LEU A 152 2.93 11.88 -12.00
CA LEU A 152 2.99 10.42 -11.86
C LEU A 152 1.77 9.73 -12.48
N ILE A 153 0.67 10.46 -12.64
CA ILE A 153 -0.55 10.04 -13.33
C ILE A 153 -1.09 11.19 -14.18
N PRO A 154 -1.95 10.92 -15.19
CA PRO A 154 -2.68 11.96 -15.90
C PRO A 154 -3.59 12.77 -14.97
N LYS A 155 -3.79 14.05 -15.30
CA LYS A 155 -4.76 14.90 -14.61
C LYS A 155 -6.19 14.53 -15.04
N GLY A 156 -7.17 14.74 -14.15
CA GLY A 156 -8.59 14.61 -14.48
C GLY A 156 -9.15 13.18 -14.58
N VAL A 157 -8.46 12.17 -14.02
CA VAL A 157 -9.00 10.81 -13.95
C VAL A 157 -9.90 10.67 -12.73
N ASP A 158 -11.22 10.61 -12.93
CA ASP A 158 -12.17 10.43 -11.84
C ASP A 158 -12.39 8.96 -11.46
N LEU A 159 -12.49 8.72 -10.15
CA LEU A 159 -12.82 7.41 -9.59
C LEU A 159 -14.33 7.34 -9.39
N VAL A 160 -14.93 6.30 -9.94
CA VAL A 160 -16.35 5.98 -9.72
C VAL A 160 -16.42 4.79 -8.78
N PHE A 161 -17.10 4.97 -7.65
CA PHE A 161 -17.28 3.90 -6.67
C PHE A 161 -18.58 3.15 -6.93
N ALA A 162 -18.62 1.84 -6.67
CA ALA A 162 -19.77 1.00 -7.02
C ALA A 162 -21.09 1.50 -6.39
N GLU A 163 -21.05 2.07 -5.19
CA GLU A 163 -22.23 2.64 -4.50
C GLU A 163 -22.82 3.86 -5.22
N SER A 164 -22.05 4.51 -6.10
CA SER A 164 -22.51 5.66 -6.91
C SER A 164 -23.09 5.26 -8.26
N LEU A 165 -23.11 3.97 -8.59
CA LEU A 165 -23.67 3.39 -9.81
C LEU A 165 -25.05 2.75 -9.59
N ALA A 166 -25.55 2.76 -8.35
CA ALA A 166 -26.89 2.30 -7.95
C ALA A 166 -27.86 3.48 -7.84
#